data_AF-A0A9R1RVZ0-F1
#
_entry.id   AF-A0A9R1RVZ0-F1
#
_cell.length_a   1.000
_cell.length_b   1.000
_cell.length_c   1.000
_cell.angle_alpha   90.00
_cell.angle_beta   90.00
_cell.angle_gamma   90.00
#
_symmetry.space_group_name_H-M   'P 1'
#
loop_
_entity.id
_entity.type
_entity.pdbx_description
1 polymer ?
#
loop_
_entity_poly.entity_id
_entity_poly.type
_entity_poly.pdbx_seq_one_letter_code
_entity_poly.pdbx_strand_id
1 'polypeptide(L)'
;MHLGSKDLAARDALSRDVVDWLLQRPEWRAMGGRDHFLVSGRGTWDFIVSPDAVGWGNALMTFPAILNATPRGDGYTRKSTFDTILAGCIPVFFHPVSAYLQYIWHLPRDHRSYSVFIPHGDVVERNASIEEVLSRIPPAKVARMRERVIRLIPTVLYRDPAAKGVTFKDAFDVALERVIDRVAKRRRAAAEGREYVDSVDGKFSWKYDLAQDREKMLAPHEFDPYINT
;
A
#
# COMPACT_ATOMS: atom_id res chain seq x y z
N MET A 1 23.03 -4.94 16.12
CA MET A 1 21.64 -4.63 16.54
C MET A 1 21.22 -5.69 17.56
N HIS A 2 21.07 -5.31 18.83
CA HIS A 2 20.93 -6.24 19.96
C HIS A 2 19.46 -6.55 20.29
N LEU A 3 18.67 -7.00 19.31
CA LEU A 3 17.21 -7.08 19.40
C LEU A 3 16.65 -8.01 20.50
N GLY A 4 17.45 -8.92 21.05
CA GLY A 4 17.07 -9.77 22.18
C GLY A 4 17.69 -9.35 23.52
N SER A 5 18.36 -8.19 23.59
CA SER A 5 19.02 -7.71 24.80
C SER A 5 18.00 -7.27 25.84
N LYS A 6 18.23 -7.66 27.10
CA LYS A 6 17.48 -7.16 28.26
C LYS A 6 17.93 -5.76 28.70
N ASP A 7 19.11 -5.32 28.25
CA ASP A 7 19.57 -3.94 28.40
C ASP A 7 18.98 -3.09 27.27
N LEU A 8 17.96 -2.31 27.61
CA LEU A 8 17.19 -1.47 26.67
C LEU A 8 18.02 -0.30 26.13
N ALA A 9 18.95 0.24 26.92
CA ALA A 9 19.80 1.34 26.49
C ALA A 9 20.77 0.86 25.41
N ALA A 10 21.42 -0.29 25.63
CA ALA A 10 22.28 -0.92 24.64
C ALA A 10 21.51 -1.42 23.40
N ARG A 11 20.26 -1.87 23.58
CA ARG A 11 19.38 -2.32 22.49
C ARG A 11 19.03 -1.19 21.52
N ASP A 12 18.69 -0.02 22.06
CA ASP A 12 18.12 1.11 21.31
C ASP A 12 19.16 2.18 20.93
N ALA A 13 20.40 2.10 21.43
CA ALA A 13 21.47 3.07 21.20
C ALA A 13 21.66 3.40 19.70
N LEU A 14 21.79 2.38 18.86
CA LEU A 14 21.98 2.57 17.41
C LEU A 14 20.77 3.26 16.75
N SER A 15 19.55 2.97 17.24
CA SER A 15 18.33 3.58 16.74
C SER A 15 18.25 5.06 17.14
N ARG A 16 18.70 5.40 18.35
CA ARG A 16 18.79 6.78 18.85
C ARG A 16 19.85 7.57 18.09
N ASP A 17 21.03 7.01 17.90
CA ASP A 17 22.13 7.65 17.17
C ASP A 17 21.74 8.00 15.73
N VAL A 18 21.02 7.11 15.05
CA VAL A 18 20.50 7.37 13.70
C VAL A 18 19.44 8.47 13.71
N VAL A 19 18.52 8.48 14.68
CA VAL A 19 17.50 9.55 14.81
C VAL A 19 18.17 10.89 15.06
N ASP A 20 19.13 10.95 15.98
CA ASP A 20 19.84 12.19 16.31
C ASP A 20 20.65 12.72 15.13
N TRP A 21 21.29 11.83 14.36
CA TRP A 21 22.00 12.20 13.14
C TRP A 21 21.06 12.76 12.05
N LEU A 22 19.88 12.15 11.87
CA LEU A 22 18.86 12.58 10.92
C LEU A 22 18.30 13.97 11.27
N LEU A 23 17.99 14.21 12.55
CA LEU A 23 17.50 15.51 13.03
C LEU A 23 18.50 16.66 12.83
N GLN A 24 19.78 16.35 12.64
CA GLN A 24 20.82 17.33 12.35
C GLN A 24 20.91 17.71 10.86
N ARG A 25 20.24 17.00 9.94
CA ARG A 25 20.30 17.29 8.50
C ARG A 25 19.32 18.42 8.12
N PRO A 26 19.76 19.48 7.43
CA PRO A 26 18.89 20.56 6.97
C PRO A 26 17.72 20.08 6.12
N GLU A 27 17.96 19.08 5.27
CA GLU A 27 17.00 18.44 4.37
C GLU A 27 15.90 17.73 5.17
N TRP A 28 16.28 17.01 6.22
CA TRP A 28 15.35 16.33 7.11
C TRP A 28 14.46 17.31 7.87
N ARG A 29 15.02 18.42 8.35
CA ARG A 29 14.28 19.47 9.06
C ARG A 29 13.32 20.24 8.16
N ALA A 30 13.67 20.44 6.89
CA ALA A 30 12.86 21.19 5.94
C ALA A 30 11.45 20.60 5.78
N MET A 31 11.34 19.27 5.80
CA MET A 31 10.09 18.56 5.58
C MET A 31 9.64 17.69 6.76
N GLY A 32 10.39 17.69 7.87
CA GLY A 32 10.06 16.91 9.08
C GLY A 32 10.02 15.41 8.82
N GLY A 33 10.91 14.93 7.94
CA GLY A 33 10.99 13.52 7.52
C GLY A 33 9.90 13.04 6.56
N ARG A 34 9.01 13.93 6.08
CA ARG A 34 7.85 13.57 5.22
C ARG A 34 8.20 13.27 3.75
N ASP A 35 9.43 13.55 3.34
CA ASP A 35 9.97 13.43 1.98
C ASP A 35 11.05 12.33 1.85
N HIS A 36 11.31 11.57 2.92
CA HIS A 36 12.31 10.52 2.98
C HIS A 36 11.65 9.17 3.30
N PHE A 37 12.12 8.06 2.69
CA PHE A 37 11.69 6.71 3.07
C PHE A 37 12.84 5.88 3.69
N LEU A 38 12.58 5.19 4.80
CA LEU A 38 13.55 4.33 5.49
C LEU A 38 13.28 2.85 5.19
N VAL A 39 14.26 2.17 4.58
CA VAL A 39 14.17 0.73 4.33
C VAL A 39 14.84 -0.03 5.46
N SER A 40 14.06 -0.73 6.28
CA SER A 40 14.60 -1.65 7.28
C SER A 40 14.69 -3.08 6.72
N GLY A 41 15.76 -3.82 7.00
CA GLY A 41 16.02 -5.16 6.42
C GLY A 41 15.29 -6.35 7.07
N ARG A 42 14.28 -6.11 7.93
CA ARG A 42 13.97 -7.03 9.04
C ARG A 42 12.52 -7.16 9.59
N GLY A 43 11.41 -7.24 8.87
CA GLY A 43 10.05 -7.25 9.50
C GLY A 43 9.73 -6.04 10.42
N THR A 44 8.53 -5.47 10.41
CA THR A 44 8.34 -4.20 11.19
C THR A 44 8.05 -4.43 12.64
N TRP A 45 7.50 -5.59 12.96
CA TRP A 45 7.25 -6.00 14.32
C TRP A 45 8.53 -6.02 15.17
N ASP A 46 9.68 -6.29 14.54
CA ASP A 46 11.00 -6.16 15.18
C ASP A 46 11.35 -4.71 15.60
N PHE A 47 10.60 -3.69 15.16
CA PHE A 47 10.91 -2.26 15.35
C PHE A 47 9.74 -1.40 15.88
N ILE A 48 8.55 -1.96 16.13
CA ILE A 48 7.38 -1.28 16.74
C ILE A 48 7.11 -1.90 18.12
N VAL A 49 8.13 -1.98 18.96
CA VAL A 49 7.99 -2.44 20.34
C VAL A 49 7.99 -1.21 21.27
N SER A 50 7.18 -1.25 22.33
CA SER A 50 7.17 -0.18 23.35
C SER A 50 8.59 0.03 23.90
N PRO A 51 9.06 1.28 24.11
CA PRO A 51 10.39 1.55 24.66
C PRO A 51 10.68 0.76 25.95
N ASP A 52 9.64 0.56 26.77
CA ASP A 52 9.72 -0.10 28.07
C ASP A 52 9.46 -1.61 28.02
N ALA A 53 9.14 -2.16 26.84
CA ALA A 53 8.85 -3.59 26.71
C ALA A 53 10.14 -4.43 26.63
N VAL A 54 10.16 -5.50 27.44
CA VAL A 54 11.24 -6.48 27.52
C VAL A 54 10.93 -7.66 26.60
N GLY A 55 11.85 -8.02 25.69
CA GLY A 55 11.64 -9.09 24.73
C GLY A 55 12.34 -8.84 23.39
N TRP A 56 11.91 -9.56 22.35
CA TRP A 56 12.45 -9.42 21.00
C TRP A 56 11.93 -8.16 20.30
N GLY A 57 12.83 -7.38 19.70
CA GLY A 57 12.53 -6.17 18.91
C GLY A 57 13.00 -4.87 19.58
N ASN A 58 12.84 -3.73 18.92
CA ASN A 58 13.25 -2.41 19.39
C ASN A 58 12.21 -1.31 19.06
N ALA A 59 12.47 -0.07 19.52
CA ALA A 59 11.55 1.06 19.41
C ALA A 59 11.78 1.99 18.20
N LEU A 60 12.61 1.62 17.22
CA LEU A 60 13.04 2.52 16.12
C LEU A 60 11.87 3.20 15.40
N MET A 61 10.80 2.46 15.11
CA MET A 61 9.64 2.96 14.36
C MET A 61 8.61 3.67 15.25
N THR A 62 8.81 3.73 16.57
CA THR A 62 7.97 4.50 17.50
C THR A 62 8.52 5.89 17.79
N PHE A 63 9.77 6.18 17.37
CA PHE A 63 10.35 7.50 17.55
C PHE A 63 9.62 8.55 16.69
N PRO A 64 9.25 9.72 17.26
CA PRO A 64 8.49 10.75 16.55
C PRO A 64 9.09 11.18 15.21
N ALA A 65 10.42 11.17 15.10
CA ALA A 65 11.14 11.52 13.88
C ALA A 65 10.98 10.49 12.75
N ILE A 66 10.72 9.22 13.08
CA ILE A 66 10.65 8.10 12.12
C ILE A 66 9.22 7.83 11.65
N LEU A 67 8.20 8.25 12.42
CA LEU A 67 6.78 8.06 12.08
C LEU A 67 6.41 8.57 10.69
N ASN A 68 7.08 9.63 10.22
CA ASN A 68 6.81 10.25 8.92
C ASN A 68 7.60 9.61 7.76
N ALA A 69 8.59 8.76 8.04
CA ALA A 69 9.57 8.26 7.08
C ALA A 69 9.36 6.80 6.66
N THR A 70 8.44 6.02 7.24
CA THR A 70 7.99 4.72 6.67
C THR A 70 6.80 4.16 7.43
N PRO A 71 5.98 3.35 6.76
CA PRO A 71 5.46 2.18 7.47
C PRO A 71 5.76 0.88 6.74
N ARG A 72 6.39 -0.01 7.49
CA ARG A 72 6.41 -1.44 7.25
C ARG A 72 5.36 -1.98 8.28
N GLY A 73 4.62 -3.08 8.06
CA GLY A 73 3.77 -3.70 9.12
C GLY A 73 2.69 -4.69 8.65
N ASP A 74 2.73 -5.90 9.23
CA ASP A 74 1.88 -7.13 9.27
C ASP A 74 0.90 -7.57 8.17
N GLY A 75 0.40 -6.65 7.34
CA GLY A 75 -0.69 -6.96 6.41
C GLY A 75 -0.32 -6.62 4.98
N TYR A 76 -1.00 -7.27 4.03
CA TYR A 76 -1.06 -6.72 2.68
C TYR A 76 -1.80 -5.37 2.69
N THR A 77 -2.66 -5.12 3.68
CA THR A 77 -3.39 -3.87 3.89
C THR A 77 -2.46 -2.82 4.52
N ARG A 78 -2.21 -1.69 3.84
CA ARG A 78 -1.27 -0.67 4.34
C ARG A 78 -1.86 0.73 4.34
N LYS A 79 -1.83 1.37 5.51
CA LYS A 79 -2.17 2.80 5.66
C LYS A 79 -1.30 3.68 4.73
N SER A 80 -0.03 3.32 4.52
CA SER A 80 0.87 4.04 3.61
C SER A 80 0.37 4.13 2.18
N THR A 81 -0.36 3.12 1.69
CA THR A 81 -0.98 3.15 0.36
C THR A 81 -1.88 4.37 0.22
N PHE A 82 -2.75 4.58 1.21
CA PHE A 82 -3.70 5.68 1.22
C PHE A 82 -3.02 7.00 1.55
N ASP A 83 -2.10 7.03 2.52
CA ASP A 83 -1.36 8.25 2.84
C ASP A 83 -0.55 8.78 1.64
N THR A 84 0.02 7.87 0.83
CA THR A 84 0.72 8.24 -0.41
C THR A 84 -0.23 8.87 -1.43
N ILE A 85 -1.42 8.28 -1.60
CA ILE A 85 -2.46 8.82 -2.50
C ILE A 85 -2.95 10.18 -2.01
N LEU A 86 -3.24 10.32 -0.72
CA LEU A 86 -3.68 11.56 -0.08
C LEU A 86 -2.63 12.67 -0.20
N ALA A 87 -1.34 12.32 -0.15
CA ALA A 87 -0.24 13.25 -0.39
C ALA A 87 -0.05 13.62 -1.87
N GLY A 88 -0.81 13.02 -2.80
CA GLY A 88 -0.65 13.23 -4.25
C GLY A 88 0.60 12.56 -4.82
N CYS A 89 1.21 11.64 -4.07
CA CYS A 89 2.38 10.89 -4.49
C CYS A 89 2.00 9.63 -5.26
N ILE A 90 2.84 9.20 -6.20
CA ILE A 90 2.62 7.96 -6.96
C ILE A 90 3.06 6.78 -6.07
N PRO A 91 2.16 5.85 -5.69
CA PRO A 91 2.54 4.69 -4.91
C PRO A 91 3.48 3.77 -5.68
N VAL A 92 4.51 3.27 -5.00
CA VAL A 92 5.38 2.20 -5.50
C VAL A 92 5.10 0.95 -4.68
N PHE A 93 4.65 -0.12 -5.35
CA PHE A 93 4.31 -1.39 -4.72
C PHE A 93 5.30 -2.47 -5.08
N PHE A 94 5.59 -3.34 -4.12
CA PHE A 94 6.51 -4.46 -4.28
C PHE A 94 5.82 -5.83 -4.35
N HIS A 95 4.51 -5.85 -4.12
CA HIS A 95 3.68 -7.05 -4.21
C HIS A 95 2.29 -6.68 -4.73
N PRO A 96 1.68 -7.45 -5.67
CA PRO A 96 0.39 -7.09 -6.25
C PRO A 96 -0.75 -7.09 -5.23
N VAL A 97 -0.67 -7.97 -4.22
CA VAL A 97 -1.69 -8.03 -3.17
C VAL A 97 -1.75 -6.71 -2.38
N SER A 98 -0.65 -5.95 -2.26
CA SER A 98 -0.59 -4.72 -1.45
C SER A 98 -1.60 -3.63 -1.85
N ALA A 99 -2.12 -3.68 -3.08
CA ALA A 99 -3.16 -2.75 -3.51
C ALA A 99 -4.12 -3.33 -4.56
N TYR A 100 -3.60 -4.05 -5.55
CA TYR A 100 -4.32 -4.34 -6.79
C TYR A 100 -5.43 -5.37 -6.61
N LEU A 101 -5.32 -6.23 -5.60
CA LEU A 101 -6.31 -7.26 -5.30
C LEU A 101 -7.21 -6.92 -4.12
N GLN A 102 -6.78 -6.01 -3.23
CA GLN A 102 -7.54 -5.66 -2.02
C GLN A 102 -8.49 -4.49 -2.23
N TYR A 103 -8.10 -3.51 -3.03
CA TYR A 103 -8.81 -2.23 -3.14
C TYR A 103 -9.46 -2.04 -4.51
N ILE A 104 -9.80 -3.13 -5.18
CA ILE A 104 -10.46 -3.24 -6.50
C ILE A 104 -11.66 -2.31 -6.71
N TRP A 105 -12.38 -1.95 -5.64
CA TRP A 105 -13.56 -1.09 -5.71
C TRP A 105 -13.19 0.39 -5.75
N HIS A 106 -12.05 0.74 -5.13
CA HIS A 106 -11.59 2.11 -4.92
C HIS A 106 -10.44 2.50 -5.85
N LEU A 107 -9.63 1.53 -6.28
CA LEU A 107 -8.48 1.74 -7.14
C LEU A 107 -8.78 1.29 -8.58
N PRO A 108 -8.22 1.96 -9.59
CA PRO A 108 -8.37 1.57 -10.98
C PRO A 108 -7.82 0.16 -11.24
N ARG A 109 -8.48 -0.60 -12.12
CA ARG A 109 -7.97 -1.92 -12.55
C ARG A 109 -6.61 -1.82 -13.25
N ASP A 110 -6.41 -0.79 -14.06
CA ASP A 110 -5.12 -0.50 -14.65
C ASP A 110 -4.19 0.13 -13.59
N HIS A 111 -3.46 -0.73 -12.88
CA HIS A 111 -2.51 -0.32 -11.85
C HIS A 111 -1.41 0.60 -12.37
N ARG A 112 -0.98 0.41 -13.62
CA ARG A 112 0.08 1.19 -14.27
C ARG A 112 -0.32 2.66 -14.49
N SER A 113 -1.61 2.97 -14.39
CA SER A 113 -2.14 4.33 -14.50
C SER A 113 -1.88 5.19 -13.27
N TYR A 114 -1.71 4.59 -12.08
CA TYR A 114 -1.62 5.34 -10.82
C TYR A 114 -0.47 4.90 -9.91
N SER A 115 0.15 3.74 -10.14
CA SER A 115 1.25 3.23 -9.33
C SER A 115 2.37 2.63 -10.18
N VAL A 116 3.53 2.45 -9.55
CA VAL A 116 4.65 1.69 -10.09
C VAL A 116 4.72 0.36 -9.36
N PHE A 117 4.87 -0.74 -10.11
CA PHE A 117 5.09 -2.06 -9.55
C PHE A 117 6.53 -2.50 -9.79
N ILE A 118 7.23 -2.90 -8.73
CA ILE A 118 8.59 -3.44 -8.78
C ILE A 118 8.60 -4.74 -7.98
N PRO A 119 8.66 -5.94 -8.59
CA PRO A 119 8.59 -7.18 -7.84
C PRO A 119 9.64 -7.25 -6.72
N HIS A 120 9.21 -7.65 -5.51
CA HIS A 120 10.13 -7.75 -4.36
C HIS A 120 11.33 -8.67 -4.64
N GLY A 121 11.09 -9.81 -5.31
CA GLY A 121 12.14 -10.75 -5.71
C GLY A 121 13.23 -10.08 -6.55
N ASP A 122 12.84 -9.28 -7.54
CA ASP A 122 13.80 -8.59 -8.42
C ASP A 122 14.70 -7.61 -7.65
N VAL A 123 14.18 -6.97 -6.59
CA VAL A 123 14.98 -6.07 -5.74
C VAL A 123 15.91 -6.85 -4.82
N VAL A 124 15.44 -7.94 -4.22
CA VAL A 124 16.21 -8.76 -3.28
C VAL A 124 17.34 -9.52 -3.97
N GLU A 125 17.05 -10.09 -5.14
CA GLU A 125 18.00 -10.82 -5.98
C GLU A 125 18.95 -9.86 -6.73
N ARG A 126 18.75 -8.54 -6.59
CA ARG A 126 19.50 -7.48 -7.30
C ARG A 126 19.35 -7.53 -8.83
N ASN A 127 18.26 -8.13 -9.32
CA ASN A 127 17.89 -8.12 -10.73
C ASN A 127 17.36 -6.74 -11.18
N ALA A 128 16.88 -5.92 -10.24
CA ALA A 128 16.40 -4.56 -10.50
C ALA A 128 16.83 -3.57 -9.39
N SER A 129 17.31 -2.39 -9.80
CA SER A 129 17.47 -1.24 -8.90
C SER A 129 16.20 -0.38 -8.90
N ILE A 130 15.69 -0.04 -7.72
CA ILE A 130 14.52 0.83 -7.57
C ILE A 130 14.77 2.18 -8.25
N GLU A 131 15.94 2.77 -8.03
CA GLU A 131 16.31 4.06 -8.61
C GLU A 131 16.38 4.00 -10.14
N GLU A 132 16.93 2.92 -10.68
CA GLU A 132 16.99 2.70 -12.12
C GLU A 132 15.60 2.54 -12.74
N VAL A 133 14.73 1.76 -12.10
CA VAL A 133 13.33 1.60 -12.57
C VAL A 133 12.59 2.92 -12.53
N LEU A 134 12.72 3.70 -11.46
CA LEU A 134 12.02 4.98 -11.30
C LEU A 134 12.58 6.06 -12.22
N SER A 135 13.90 6.13 -12.42
CA SER A 135 14.54 7.10 -13.32
C SER A 135 14.21 6.88 -14.80
N ARG A 136 13.89 5.63 -15.18
CA ARG A 136 13.42 5.30 -16.54
C ARG A 136 11.99 5.76 -16.83
N ILE A 137 11.22 6.21 -15.83
CA ILE A 137 9.85 6.67 -16.03
C ILE A 137 9.89 8.10 -16.62
N PRO A 138 9.34 8.32 -17.84
CA PRO A 138 9.37 9.63 -18.45
C PRO A 138 8.62 10.67 -17.60
N PRO A 139 9.12 11.92 -17.46
CA PRO A 139 8.44 12.96 -16.68
C PRO A 139 6.98 13.20 -17.09
N ALA A 140 6.68 13.09 -18.39
CA ALA A 140 5.31 13.18 -18.90
C ALA A 140 4.40 12.06 -18.38
N LYS A 141 4.94 10.85 -18.17
CA LYS A 141 4.20 9.75 -17.56
C LYS A 141 4.00 9.99 -16.06
N VAL A 142 5.03 10.48 -15.35
CA VAL A 142 4.92 10.87 -13.94
C VAL A 142 3.82 11.92 -13.75
N ALA A 143 3.76 12.95 -14.59
CA ALA A 143 2.71 13.97 -14.53
C ALA A 143 1.30 13.37 -14.68
N ARG A 144 1.09 12.51 -15.69
CA ARG A 144 -0.20 11.82 -15.89
C ARG A 144 -0.58 10.91 -14.72
N MET A 145 0.38 10.16 -14.18
CA MET A 145 0.15 9.30 -13.02
C MET A 145 -0.20 10.13 -11.77
N ARG A 146 0.47 11.26 -11.56
CA ARG A 146 0.16 12.18 -10.46
C ARG A 146 -1.23 12.78 -10.58
N GLU A 147 -1.63 13.23 -11.77
CA GLU A 147 -3.01 13.67 -12.01
C GLU A 147 -4.02 12.55 -11.75
N ARG A 148 -3.68 11.31 -12.15
CA ARG A 148 -4.51 10.14 -11.88
C ARG A 148 -4.68 9.93 -10.38
N VAL A 149 -3.59 9.98 -9.61
CA VAL A 149 -3.59 9.85 -8.13
C VAL A 149 -4.44 10.94 -7.48
N ILE A 150 -4.28 12.20 -7.88
CA ILE A 150 -5.07 13.31 -7.33
C ILE A 150 -6.57 13.07 -7.52
N ARG A 151 -6.97 12.51 -8.68
CA ARG A 151 -8.37 12.13 -8.95
C ARG A 151 -8.87 10.96 -8.10
N LEU A 152 -7.99 10.17 -7.49
CA LEU A 152 -8.36 9.06 -6.60
C LEU A 152 -8.59 9.51 -5.15
N ILE A 153 -8.05 10.65 -4.73
CA ILE A 153 -8.16 11.15 -3.35
C ILE A 153 -9.60 11.10 -2.82
N PRO A 154 -10.63 11.57 -3.55
CA PRO A 154 -12.00 11.52 -3.08
C PRO A 154 -12.51 10.09 -2.81
N THR A 155 -12.14 9.12 -3.64
CA THR A 155 -12.70 7.76 -3.61
C THR A 155 -12.03 6.85 -2.56
N VAL A 156 -10.98 7.34 -1.91
CA VAL A 156 -10.24 6.62 -0.85
C VAL A 156 -10.33 7.30 0.52
N LEU A 157 -11.05 8.43 0.61
CA LEU A 157 -11.26 9.20 1.83
C LEU A 157 -12.75 9.28 2.15
N TYR A 158 -13.12 9.22 3.43
CA TYR A 158 -14.47 9.56 3.86
C TYR A 158 -14.66 11.07 3.81
N ARG A 159 -15.80 11.53 3.32
CA ARG A 159 -16.12 12.95 3.34
C ARG A 159 -16.33 13.40 4.78
N ASP A 160 -15.73 14.54 5.12
CA ASP A 160 -16.01 15.23 6.37
C ASP A 160 -17.49 15.70 6.38
N PRO A 161 -18.31 15.26 7.35
CA PRO A 161 -19.71 15.70 7.46
C PRO A 161 -19.88 17.22 7.56
N ALA A 162 -18.86 17.95 8.02
CA ALA A 162 -18.86 19.40 8.12
C ALA A 162 -18.57 20.11 6.78
N ALA A 163 -18.01 19.41 5.78
CA ALA A 163 -17.66 19.99 4.49
C ALA A 163 -18.91 20.26 3.64
N LYS A 164 -19.36 21.51 3.61
CA LYS A 164 -20.52 21.96 2.81
C LYS A 164 -20.09 22.31 1.38
N GLY A 165 -20.94 22.00 0.40
CA GLY A 165 -20.75 22.43 -1.00
C GLY A 165 -19.85 21.54 -1.85
N VAL A 166 -19.46 20.37 -1.35
CA VAL A 166 -18.60 19.41 -2.06
C VAL A 166 -19.42 18.20 -2.51
N THR A 167 -19.48 17.95 -3.82
CA THR A 167 -20.42 16.99 -4.45
C THR A 167 -19.74 15.79 -5.12
N PHE A 168 -18.57 15.36 -4.65
CA PHE A 168 -17.94 14.12 -5.16
C PHE A 168 -18.40 12.88 -4.38
N LYS A 169 -18.29 11.70 -5.01
CA LYS A 169 -18.44 10.40 -4.33
C LYS A 169 -17.23 10.14 -3.44
N ASP A 170 -17.48 9.83 -2.18
CA ASP A 170 -16.44 9.50 -1.22
C ASP A 170 -16.18 7.98 -1.14
N ALA A 171 -15.27 7.56 -0.25
CA ALA A 171 -14.99 6.13 -0.04
C ALA A 171 -16.23 5.33 0.39
N PHE A 172 -17.13 5.91 1.21
CA PHE A 172 -18.34 5.23 1.65
C PHE A 172 -19.33 5.05 0.49
N ASP A 173 -19.56 6.11 -0.29
CA ASP A 173 -20.46 6.11 -1.44
C ASP A 173 -20.03 5.02 -2.45
N VAL A 174 -18.72 4.96 -2.74
CA VAL A 174 -18.15 3.93 -3.62
C VAL A 174 -18.41 2.54 -3.07
N ALA A 175 -18.14 2.28 -1.79
CA ALA A 175 -18.34 0.97 -1.20
C ALA A 175 -19.82 0.54 -1.24
N LEU A 176 -20.73 1.45 -0.89
CA LEU A 176 -22.17 1.17 -0.86
C LEU A 176 -22.72 0.85 -2.26
N GLU A 177 -22.32 1.61 -3.28
CA GLU A 177 -22.71 1.38 -4.67
C GLU A 177 -22.25 -0.01 -5.15
N ARG A 178 -21.00 -0.40 -4.84
CA ARG A 178 -20.47 -1.73 -5.20
C ARG A 178 -21.19 -2.87 -4.50
N VAL A 179 -21.56 -2.70 -3.23
CA VAL A 179 -22.37 -3.68 -2.49
C VAL A 179 -23.75 -3.84 -3.12
N ILE A 180 -24.42 -2.74 -3.47
CA ILE A 180 -25.73 -2.77 -4.13
C ILE A 180 -25.64 -3.49 -5.48
N ASP A 181 -24.66 -3.14 -6.31
CA ASP A 181 -24.41 -3.79 -7.60
C ASP A 181 -24.20 -5.30 -7.46
N ARG A 182 -23.39 -5.70 -6.47
CA ARG A 182 -23.10 -7.11 -6.16
C ARG A 182 -24.35 -7.86 -5.75
N VAL A 183 -25.16 -7.31 -4.86
CA VAL A 183 -26.43 -7.92 -4.42
C VAL A 183 -27.40 -8.04 -5.60
N ALA A 184 -27.50 -7.01 -6.45
CA ALA A 184 -28.35 -7.04 -7.63
C ALA A 184 -27.92 -8.12 -8.65
N LYS A 185 -26.61 -8.34 -8.82
CA LYS A 185 -26.09 -9.43 -9.66
C LYS A 185 -26.41 -10.80 -9.06
N ARG A 186 -26.22 -10.99 -7.75
CA ARG A 186 -26.58 -12.24 -7.05
C ARG A 186 -28.07 -12.57 -7.18
N ARG A 187 -28.95 -11.58 -6.99
CA ARG A 187 -30.41 -11.77 -7.14
C ARG A 187 -30.80 -12.17 -8.55
N ARG A 188 -30.22 -11.54 -9.58
CA ARG A 188 -30.47 -11.89 -10.99
C ARG A 188 -30.03 -13.32 -11.31
N ALA A 189 -28.82 -13.70 -10.91
CA ALA A 189 -28.34 -15.06 -11.12
C ALA A 189 -29.23 -16.11 -10.44
N ALA A 190 -29.66 -15.86 -9.20
CA ALA A 190 -30.58 -16.74 -8.48
C ALA A 190 -31.95 -16.86 -9.18
N ALA A 191 -32.51 -15.76 -9.69
CA ALA A 191 -33.76 -15.77 -10.44
C ALA A 191 -33.67 -16.56 -11.76
N GLU A 192 -32.47 -16.61 -12.36
CA GLU A 192 -32.18 -17.39 -13.56
C GLU A 192 -31.73 -18.84 -13.25
N GLY A 193 -31.76 -19.27 -11.98
CA GLY A 193 -31.32 -20.60 -11.57
C GLY A 193 -29.81 -20.85 -11.72
N ARG A 194 -28.99 -19.79 -11.82
CA ARG A 194 -27.54 -19.86 -11.99
C ARG A 194 -26.82 -19.58 -10.66
N GLU A 195 -25.73 -20.30 -10.41
CA GLU A 195 -24.82 -20.00 -9.30
C GLU A 195 -24.03 -18.72 -9.61
N TYR A 196 -23.96 -17.79 -8.64
CA TYR A 196 -23.14 -16.59 -8.73
C TYR A 196 -21.88 -16.74 -7.89
N VAL A 197 -20.73 -16.78 -8.56
CA VAL A 197 -19.40 -16.83 -7.95
C VAL A 197 -18.73 -15.47 -8.13
N ASP A 198 -18.13 -14.94 -7.06
CA ASP A 198 -17.54 -13.62 -7.03
C ASP A 198 -16.10 -13.63 -6.46
N SER A 199 -15.44 -12.48 -6.47
CA SER A 199 -14.05 -12.33 -6.05
C SER A 199 -13.71 -12.57 -4.59
N VAL A 200 -14.67 -12.95 -3.75
CA VAL A 200 -14.37 -13.51 -2.41
C VAL A 200 -14.47 -15.03 -2.37
N ASP A 201 -14.90 -15.67 -3.47
CA ASP A 201 -15.24 -17.08 -3.51
C ASP A 201 -14.13 -17.89 -4.24
N GLY A 202 -13.33 -18.68 -3.50
CA GLY A 202 -12.40 -19.68 -4.03
C GLY A 202 -10.92 -19.23 -4.23
N LYS A 203 -10.06 -20.17 -4.65
CA LYS A 203 -8.59 -19.98 -4.73
C LYS A 203 -8.13 -18.92 -5.76
N PHE A 204 -8.91 -18.72 -6.82
CA PHE A 204 -8.62 -17.74 -7.89
C PHE A 204 -9.53 -16.53 -7.85
N SER A 205 -10.16 -16.27 -6.70
CA SER A 205 -11.16 -15.22 -6.51
C SER A 205 -10.64 -13.82 -6.94
N TRP A 206 -9.35 -13.55 -6.73
CA TRP A 206 -8.68 -12.33 -7.19
C TRP A 206 -8.65 -12.13 -8.71
N LYS A 207 -8.75 -13.20 -9.51
CA LYS A 207 -8.83 -13.09 -10.98
C LYS A 207 -10.19 -12.63 -11.47
N TYR A 208 -11.24 -12.80 -10.66
CA TYR A 208 -12.61 -12.39 -11.02
C TYR A 208 -12.75 -10.88 -11.14
N ASP A 209 -11.98 -10.12 -10.37
CA ASP A 209 -12.03 -8.66 -10.43
C ASP A 209 -11.21 -8.07 -11.57
N LEU A 210 -10.22 -8.81 -12.07
CA LEU A 210 -9.29 -8.37 -13.10
C LEU A 210 -9.78 -8.79 -14.51
N ALA A 211 -10.37 -9.98 -14.64
CA ALA A 211 -10.93 -10.47 -15.90
C ALA A 211 -12.40 -10.06 -16.05
N GLN A 212 -12.74 -9.27 -17.08
CA GLN A 212 -14.14 -8.97 -17.42
C GLN A 212 -14.94 -10.20 -17.86
N ASP A 213 -14.26 -11.28 -18.30
CA ASP A 213 -14.85 -12.51 -18.81
C ASP A 213 -14.40 -13.73 -18.02
N ARG A 214 -15.34 -14.66 -17.77
CA ARG A 214 -15.06 -15.94 -17.09
C ARG A 214 -14.07 -16.81 -17.86
N GLU A 215 -14.08 -16.77 -19.19
CA GLU A 215 -13.12 -17.51 -20.04
C GLU A 215 -11.68 -16.99 -19.90
N LYS A 216 -11.50 -15.70 -19.58
CA LYS A 216 -10.19 -15.10 -19.34
C LYS A 216 -9.68 -15.31 -17.91
N MET A 217 -10.50 -15.85 -16.99
CA MET A 217 -10.10 -16.10 -15.60
C MET A 217 -9.04 -17.20 -15.46
N LEU A 218 -9.03 -18.17 -16.37
CA LEU A 218 -8.02 -19.23 -16.37
C LEU A 218 -6.78 -18.86 -17.18
N ALA A 219 -6.79 -17.70 -17.85
CA ALA A 219 -5.63 -17.23 -18.57
C ALA A 219 -4.48 -16.91 -17.58
N PRO A 220 -3.22 -17.08 -18.02
CA PRO A 220 -2.07 -16.61 -17.28
C PRO A 220 -2.19 -15.10 -17.03
N HIS A 221 -2.09 -14.69 -15.77
CA HIS A 221 -2.05 -13.29 -15.36
C HIS A 221 -0.62 -12.92 -14.95
N GLU A 222 -0.21 -11.67 -15.19
CA GLU A 222 1.12 -11.17 -14.80
C GLU A 222 1.40 -11.26 -13.28
N PHE A 223 0.36 -11.51 -12.46
CA PHE A 223 0.48 -11.67 -11.02
C PHE A 223 0.50 -13.12 -10.55
N ASP A 224 0.26 -14.09 -11.45
CA ASP A 224 0.30 -15.52 -11.11
C ASP A 224 1.60 -15.96 -10.42
N PRO A 225 2.80 -15.48 -10.83
CA PRO A 225 4.04 -15.86 -10.17
C PRO A 225 4.17 -15.36 -8.72
N TYR A 226 3.41 -14.34 -8.33
CA TYR A 226 3.53 -13.71 -7.01
C TYR A 226 2.45 -14.17 -6.01
N ILE A 227 1.40 -14.86 -6.48
CA ILE A 227 0.23 -15.20 -5.66
C ILE A 227 0.12 -16.71 -5.39
N ASN A 228 0.73 -17.55 -6.23
CA ASN A 228 0.64 -19.02 -6.13
C ASN A 228 1.79 -19.69 -5.34
N THR A 229 2.62 -18.91 -4.65
CA THR A 229 3.68 -19.40 -3.74
C THR A 229 3.23 -19.33 -2.29
#